data_AF-A0A4U9TRG2-F1
#
_entry.id   AF-A0A4U9TRG2-F1
#
_cell.length_a   1.000
_cell.length_b   1.000
_cell.length_c   1.000
_cell.angle_alpha   90.00
_cell.angle_beta   90.00
_cell.angle_gamma   90.00
#
_symmetry.space_group_name_H-M   'P 1'
#
loop_
_entity.id
_entity.type
_entity.pdbx_description
1 polymer ?
#
loop_
_entity_poly.entity_id
_entity_poly.type
_entity_poly.pdbx_seq_one_letter_code
_entity_poly.pdbx_strand_id
1 'polypeptide(L)'
;MSSFPAWVPGCVCHYVYPYPHVDDVIPLMAEGKILPYLDIPLQHASPKILKLMKRPGAVERTLERIKRWREICPELTLRSTFIVGFPGETEEDFQMLLDFLTEAKLDRVGCFKFSPVEGAAANELADPVPEEVKEERFHRFMQLQQQISAQRLQDKIGREVLVLIDEVDEEGAIGRSMADAPEIDGAVYLNGEANVKVGDIVKVKIEKRRRVRSLGSKV
;
A
#
# COMPACT_ATOMS: atom_id res chain seq x y z
N MET A 1 -10.70 23.83 -28.20
CA MET A 1 -10.92 22.70 -27.27
C MET A 1 -9.56 22.17 -26.88
N SER A 2 -8.99 22.70 -25.81
CA SER A 2 -7.68 22.32 -25.28
C SER A 2 -7.79 20.94 -24.63
N SER A 3 -7.18 19.94 -25.26
CA SER A 3 -6.94 18.64 -24.64
C SER A 3 -5.97 18.84 -23.48
N PHE A 4 -6.48 18.83 -22.25
CA PHE A 4 -5.62 18.59 -21.10
C PHE A 4 -4.98 17.22 -21.30
N PRO A 5 -3.63 17.07 -21.17
CA PRO A 5 -3.08 15.74 -20.95
C PRO A 5 -3.77 15.20 -19.69
N ALA A 6 -4.36 14.02 -19.77
CA ALA A 6 -5.15 13.39 -18.70
C ALA A 6 -4.32 13.02 -17.45
N TRP A 7 -3.11 13.59 -17.31
CA TRP A 7 -2.11 13.22 -16.35
C TRP A 7 -1.43 14.49 -15.80
N VAL A 8 -1.55 14.69 -14.50
CA VAL A 8 -0.75 15.66 -13.74
C VAL A 8 0.29 14.85 -12.93
N PRO A 9 1.60 14.95 -13.24
CA PRO A 9 2.63 14.36 -12.41
C PRO A 9 2.49 14.88 -10.97
N GLY A 10 2.37 13.96 -10.00
CA GLY A 10 2.34 14.30 -8.57
C GLY A 10 0.97 14.25 -7.89
N CYS A 11 -0.14 13.99 -8.60
CA CYS A 11 -1.44 13.75 -7.95
C CYS A 11 -1.55 12.30 -7.45
N VAL A 12 -0.97 12.04 -6.28
CA VAL A 12 -1.23 10.82 -5.50
C VAL A 12 -2.41 11.10 -4.57
N CYS A 13 -3.48 10.29 -4.63
CA CYS A 13 -4.57 10.36 -3.65
C CYS A 13 -4.08 9.83 -2.30
N HIS A 14 -3.46 10.71 -1.52
CA HIS A 14 -3.21 10.48 -0.11
C HIS A 14 -4.49 10.77 0.68
N TYR A 15 -4.80 9.92 1.65
CA TYR A 15 -5.93 10.09 2.58
C TYR A 15 -7.33 9.92 1.98
N VAL A 16 -7.59 8.74 1.39
CA VAL A 16 -8.97 8.38 1.04
C VAL A 16 -9.64 7.77 2.28
N TYR A 17 -10.38 8.61 3.00
CA TYR A 17 -11.22 8.13 4.10
C TYR A 17 -12.41 7.35 3.52
N PRO A 18 -12.69 6.11 3.96
CA PRO A 18 -13.49 5.20 3.17
C PRO A 18 -14.99 5.46 3.38
N TYR A 19 -15.72 5.89 2.34
CA TYR A 19 -17.19 5.76 2.18
C TYR A 19 -17.53 5.90 0.67
N PRO A 20 -18.75 5.52 0.21
CA PRO A 20 -19.02 4.62 -0.94
C PRO A 20 -18.41 5.03 -2.30
N HIS A 21 -18.05 6.29 -2.47
CA HIS A 21 -17.53 6.85 -3.71
C HIS A 21 -16.19 6.24 -4.17
N VAL A 22 -15.43 5.57 -3.29
CA VAL A 22 -14.18 4.89 -3.71
C VAL A 22 -14.46 3.84 -4.78
N ASP A 23 -15.60 3.15 -4.69
CA ASP A 23 -15.96 2.10 -5.64
C ASP A 23 -16.18 2.69 -7.06
N ASP A 24 -16.66 3.93 -7.14
CA ASP A 24 -16.90 4.65 -8.40
C ASP A 24 -15.59 5.12 -9.07
N VAL A 25 -14.50 5.23 -8.30
CA VAL A 25 -13.19 5.68 -8.80
C VAL A 25 -12.40 4.53 -9.42
N ILE A 26 -12.65 3.27 -9.01
CA ILE A 26 -11.87 2.11 -9.49
C ILE A 26 -11.94 1.92 -11.01
N PRO A 27 -13.11 2.04 -11.68
CA PRO A 27 -13.16 1.96 -13.15
C PRO A 27 -12.33 3.05 -13.83
N LEU A 28 -12.32 4.28 -13.29
CA LEU A 28 -11.52 5.38 -13.82
C LEU A 28 -10.01 5.12 -13.68
N MET A 29 -9.61 4.43 -12.61
CA MET A 29 -8.23 3.96 -12.44
C MET A 29 -7.87 2.87 -13.45
N ALA A 30 -8.80 1.92 -13.70
CA ALA A 30 -8.62 0.87 -14.71
C ALA A 30 -8.52 1.43 -16.14
N GLU A 31 -9.26 2.49 -16.45
CA GLU A 31 -9.20 3.22 -17.73
C GLU A 31 -7.94 4.11 -17.87
N GLY A 32 -7.10 4.20 -16.84
CA GLY A 32 -5.89 5.03 -16.84
C GLY A 32 -6.14 6.53 -16.75
N LYS A 33 -7.36 6.95 -16.38
CA LYS A 33 -7.70 8.38 -16.15
C LYS A 33 -7.23 8.87 -14.79
N ILE A 34 -7.06 7.95 -13.85
CA ILE A 34 -6.60 8.21 -12.47
C ILE A 34 -5.50 7.20 -12.14
N LEU A 35 -4.53 7.61 -11.34
CA LEU A 35 -3.48 6.72 -10.86
C LEU A 35 -4.09 5.55 -10.06
N PRO A 36 -3.77 4.27 -10.35
CA PRO A 36 -4.31 3.11 -9.66
C PRO A 36 -3.61 2.89 -8.30
N TYR A 37 -3.74 3.88 -7.42
CA TYR A 37 -3.13 3.91 -6.09
C TYR A 37 -4.15 4.39 -5.07
N LEU A 38 -4.38 3.59 -4.02
CA LEU A 38 -5.26 3.94 -2.92
C LEU A 38 -4.56 3.77 -1.57
N ASP A 39 -4.65 4.82 -0.75
CA ASP A 39 -4.18 4.83 0.64
C ASP A 39 -5.39 4.92 1.58
N ILE A 40 -5.73 3.80 2.22
CA ILE A 40 -6.91 3.63 3.07
C ILE A 40 -6.46 3.18 4.46
N PRO A 41 -6.56 4.02 5.50
CA PRO A 41 -6.15 3.65 6.84
C PRO A 41 -7.21 2.75 7.51
N LEU A 42 -7.00 1.44 7.48
CA LEU A 42 -7.90 0.45 8.07
C LEU A 42 -7.79 0.35 9.60
N GLN A 43 -6.62 0.68 10.17
CA GLN A 43 -6.31 0.67 11.61
C GLN A 43 -6.27 -0.72 12.26
N HIS A 44 -7.32 -1.54 12.13
CA HIS A 44 -7.35 -2.92 12.62
C HIS A 44 -8.30 -3.75 11.74
N ALA A 45 -8.33 -5.08 11.94
CA ALA A 45 -9.29 -5.98 11.30
C ALA A 45 -10.24 -6.70 12.28
N SER A 46 -10.18 -6.43 13.58
CA SER A 46 -11.08 -7.06 14.55
C SER A 46 -12.30 -6.16 14.70
N PRO A 47 -13.54 -6.68 14.51
CA PRO A 47 -14.75 -5.88 14.72
C PRO A 47 -14.84 -5.32 16.15
N LYS A 48 -14.35 -6.08 17.14
CA LYS A 48 -14.29 -5.67 18.54
C LYS A 48 -13.38 -4.44 18.71
N ILE A 49 -12.15 -4.55 18.25
CA ILE A 49 -11.14 -3.48 18.37
C ILE A 49 -11.54 -2.26 17.55
N LEU A 50 -12.06 -2.46 16.34
CA LEU A 50 -12.55 -1.35 15.53
C LEU A 50 -13.74 -0.64 16.16
N LYS A 51 -14.66 -1.35 16.82
CA LYS A 51 -15.73 -0.72 17.59
C LYS A 51 -15.17 0.14 18.73
N LEU A 52 -14.14 -0.34 19.44
CA LEU A 52 -13.44 0.43 20.47
C LEU A 52 -12.70 1.66 19.89
N MET A 53 -12.15 1.52 18.67
CA MET A 53 -11.59 2.63 17.89
C MET A 53 -12.65 3.55 17.26
N LYS A 54 -13.95 3.35 17.58
CA LYS A 54 -15.10 4.10 17.04
C LYS A 54 -15.25 3.99 15.50
N ARG A 55 -14.94 2.81 14.94
CA ARG A 55 -14.99 2.46 13.51
C ARG A 55 -15.79 1.17 13.23
N PRO A 56 -17.06 1.06 13.65
CA PRO A 56 -17.80 -0.21 13.66
C PRO A 56 -18.09 -0.85 12.28
N GLY A 57 -17.95 -0.13 11.16
CA GLY A 57 -18.39 -0.60 9.83
C GLY A 57 -17.31 -1.19 8.91
N ALA A 58 -16.07 -1.40 9.38
CA ALA A 58 -14.91 -1.47 8.49
C ALA A 58 -14.35 -2.87 8.16
N VAL A 59 -14.80 -3.98 8.74
CA VAL A 59 -14.16 -5.30 8.47
C VAL A 59 -14.90 -6.14 7.45
N GLU A 60 -16.16 -6.47 7.73
CA GLU A 60 -16.87 -7.57 7.04
C GLU A 60 -17.00 -7.34 5.53
N ARG A 61 -17.08 -6.08 5.09
CA ARG A 61 -17.14 -5.74 3.66
C ARG A 61 -15.81 -5.37 3.03
N THR A 62 -14.75 -5.16 3.82
CA THR A 62 -13.49 -4.62 3.28
C THR A 62 -12.73 -5.65 2.47
N LEU A 63 -12.68 -6.92 2.91
CA LEU A 63 -12.04 -7.98 2.13
C LEU A 63 -12.75 -8.20 0.79
N GLU A 64 -14.07 -8.26 0.79
CA GLU A 64 -14.88 -8.41 -0.42
C GLU A 64 -14.68 -7.23 -1.38
N ARG A 65 -14.64 -6.00 -0.85
CA ARG A 65 -14.36 -4.80 -1.65
C ARG A 65 -12.97 -4.82 -2.26
N ILE A 66 -11.94 -5.17 -1.48
CA ILE A 66 -10.57 -5.29 -1.98
C ILE A 66 -10.49 -6.32 -3.11
N LYS A 67 -11.13 -7.48 -2.94
CA LYS A 67 -11.19 -8.53 -3.98
C LYS A 67 -11.83 -7.97 -5.26
N ARG A 68 -13.01 -7.33 -5.15
CA ARG A 68 -13.71 -6.70 -6.28
C ARG A 68 -12.89 -5.60 -6.95
N TRP A 69 -12.22 -4.75 -6.19
CA TRP A 69 -11.39 -3.68 -6.77
C TRP A 69 -10.23 -4.23 -7.57
N ARG A 70 -9.60 -5.32 -7.10
CA ARG A 70 -8.52 -6.00 -7.82
C ARG A 70 -9.00 -6.71 -9.10
N GLU A 71 -10.25 -7.17 -9.13
CA GLU A 71 -10.86 -7.72 -10.35
C GLU A 71 -11.05 -6.63 -11.42
N ILE A 72 -11.49 -5.43 -11.01
CA ILE A 72 -11.71 -4.30 -11.92
C ILE A 72 -10.38 -3.68 -12.36
N CYS A 73 -9.44 -3.49 -11.42
CA CYS A 73 -8.14 -2.87 -11.67
C CYS A 73 -7.01 -3.79 -11.12
N PRO A 74 -6.50 -4.73 -11.93
CA PRO A 74 -5.45 -5.66 -11.51
C PRO A 74 -4.11 -5.00 -11.13
N GLU A 75 -3.86 -3.78 -11.64
CA GLU A 75 -2.68 -2.97 -11.36
C GLU A 75 -2.80 -2.13 -10.07
N LEU A 76 -3.96 -2.17 -9.41
CA LEU A 76 -4.25 -1.40 -8.20
C LEU A 76 -3.24 -1.70 -7.09
N THR A 77 -2.59 -0.64 -6.64
CA THR A 77 -1.70 -0.66 -5.47
C THR A 77 -2.47 -0.16 -4.25
N LEU A 78 -2.56 -1.01 -3.23
CA LEU A 78 -3.24 -0.71 -1.97
C LEU A 78 -2.23 -0.46 -0.85
N ARG A 79 -2.34 0.71 -0.22
CA ARG A 79 -1.63 1.07 1.01
C ARG A 79 -2.60 1.17 2.18
N SER A 80 -2.18 0.68 3.34
CA SER A 80 -2.92 0.83 4.59
C SER A 80 -1.97 0.98 5.78
N THR A 81 -2.51 1.45 6.89
CA THR A 81 -1.83 1.51 8.18
C THR A 81 -2.64 0.77 9.24
N PHE A 82 -1.94 0.09 10.14
CA PHE A 82 -2.52 -0.67 11.24
C PHE A 82 -1.84 -0.33 12.57
N ILE A 83 -2.59 -0.55 13.65
CA ILE A 83 -2.15 -0.35 15.02
C ILE A 83 -2.29 -1.69 15.75
N VAL A 84 -1.21 -2.13 16.42
CA VAL A 84 -1.20 -3.32 17.27
C VAL A 84 -1.04 -2.93 18.74
N GLY A 85 -1.51 -3.78 19.64
CA GLY A 85 -1.45 -3.54 21.07
C GLY A 85 -2.45 -2.52 21.57
N PHE A 86 -3.57 -2.34 20.86
CA PHE A 86 -4.64 -1.46 21.31
C PHE A 86 -5.25 -1.96 22.63
N PRO A 87 -5.65 -1.09 23.58
CA PRO A 87 -6.26 -1.54 24.84
C PRO A 87 -7.45 -2.48 24.60
N GLY A 88 -7.44 -3.65 25.25
CA GLY A 88 -8.42 -4.72 25.06
C GLY A 88 -8.16 -5.68 23.88
N GLU A 89 -7.05 -5.55 23.15
CA GLU A 89 -6.64 -6.47 22.06
C GLU A 89 -6.14 -7.82 22.60
N THR A 90 -6.90 -8.88 22.31
CA THR A 90 -6.54 -10.25 22.68
C THR A 90 -5.76 -10.94 21.57
N GLU A 91 -5.24 -12.14 21.85
CA GLU A 91 -4.51 -12.91 20.83
C GLU A 91 -5.42 -13.31 19.67
N GLU A 92 -6.71 -13.55 19.93
CA GLU A 92 -7.70 -13.86 18.89
C GLU A 92 -7.94 -12.65 17.98
N ASP A 93 -7.99 -11.44 18.53
CA ASP A 93 -8.10 -10.21 17.72
C ASP A 93 -6.87 -10.01 16.83
N PHE A 94 -5.69 -10.27 17.39
CA PHE A 94 -4.44 -10.17 16.65
C PHE A 94 -4.34 -11.24 15.55
N GLN A 95 -4.78 -12.46 15.81
CA GLN A 95 -4.82 -13.51 14.80
C GLN A 95 -5.78 -13.16 13.66
N MET A 96 -6.97 -12.61 13.96
CA MET A 96 -7.89 -12.09 12.93
C MET A 96 -7.22 -11.02 12.05
N LEU A 97 -6.36 -10.18 12.63
CA LEU A 97 -5.59 -9.20 11.88
C LEU A 97 -4.57 -9.84 10.93
N LEU A 98 -3.84 -10.86 11.39
CA LEU A 98 -2.90 -11.60 10.53
C LEU A 98 -3.61 -12.34 9.39
N ASP A 99 -4.74 -12.96 9.69
CA ASP A 99 -5.56 -13.67 8.69
C ASP A 99 -6.09 -12.68 7.65
N PHE A 100 -6.57 -11.52 8.09
CA PHE A 100 -6.99 -10.44 7.19
C PHE A 100 -5.87 -10.00 6.25
N LEU A 101 -4.65 -9.78 6.75
CA LEU A 101 -3.52 -9.39 5.89
C LEU A 101 -3.22 -10.45 4.83
N THR A 102 -3.22 -11.71 5.24
CA THR A 102 -2.96 -12.87 4.38
C THR A 102 -3.98 -12.94 3.24
N GLU A 103 -5.25 -12.67 3.52
CA GLU A 103 -6.30 -12.64 2.51
C GLU A 103 -6.30 -11.38 1.65
N ALA A 104 -6.14 -10.20 2.27
CA ALA A 104 -6.20 -8.91 1.58
C ALA A 104 -5.01 -8.71 0.63
N LYS A 105 -3.86 -9.33 0.96
CA LYS A 105 -2.59 -9.23 0.22
C LYS A 105 -2.26 -7.78 -0.15
N LEU A 106 -2.27 -6.90 0.84
CA LEU A 106 -2.01 -5.48 0.64
C LEU A 106 -0.58 -5.25 0.15
N ASP A 107 -0.41 -4.29 -0.77
CA ASP A 107 0.87 -4.06 -1.41
C ASP A 107 1.86 -3.37 -0.46
N ARG A 108 1.36 -2.39 0.30
CA ARG A 108 2.14 -1.65 1.30
C ARG A 108 1.38 -1.50 2.60
N VAL A 109 2.03 -1.83 3.70
CA VAL A 109 1.40 -1.73 5.01
C VAL A 109 2.37 -1.14 6.02
N GLY A 110 1.90 -0.11 6.73
CA GLY A 110 2.55 0.38 7.94
C GLY A 110 1.93 -0.27 9.17
N CYS A 111 2.76 -0.64 10.14
CA CYS A 111 2.32 -1.08 11.47
C CYS A 111 2.85 -0.11 12.51
N PHE A 112 2.03 0.23 13.49
CA PHE A 112 2.44 1.05 14.63
C PHE A 112 2.01 0.36 15.92
N LYS A 113 2.83 0.47 16.96
CA LYS A 113 2.40 0.05 18.30
C LYS A 113 1.51 1.13 18.89
N PHE A 114 0.45 0.74 19.57
CA PHE A 114 -0.38 1.69 20.30
C PHE A 114 0.45 2.39 21.39
N SER A 115 0.45 3.72 21.32
CA SER A 115 1.02 4.60 22.34
C SER A 115 -0.10 5.51 22.88
N PRO A 116 -0.31 5.55 24.20
CA PRO A 116 -1.31 6.44 24.79
C PRO A 116 -0.90 7.89 24.57
N VAL A 117 -1.79 8.69 23.96
CA VAL A 117 -1.62 10.14 23.83
C VAL A 117 -2.46 10.81 24.90
N GLU A 118 -1.92 11.82 25.59
CA GLU A 118 -2.64 12.55 26.64
C GLU A 118 -4.02 13.04 26.14
N GLY A 119 -5.08 12.73 26.89
CA GLY A 119 -6.46 13.07 26.53
C GLY A 119 -7.16 12.15 25.52
N ALA A 120 -6.52 11.07 25.05
CA ALA A 120 -7.17 10.12 24.16
C ALA A 120 -8.19 9.23 24.91
N ALA A 121 -9.40 9.09 24.36
CA ALA A 121 -10.45 8.22 24.92
C ALA A 121 -10.03 6.74 25.02
N ALA A 122 -9.00 6.33 24.26
CA ALA A 122 -8.43 5.00 24.35
C ALA A 122 -7.67 4.76 25.67
N ASN A 123 -7.22 5.81 26.37
CA ASN A 123 -6.53 5.69 27.66
C ASN A 123 -7.48 5.33 28.80
N GLU A 124 -8.78 5.56 28.62
CA GLU A 124 -9.83 5.22 29.59
C GLU A 124 -10.32 3.77 29.43
N LEU A 125 -9.86 3.07 28.40
CA LEU A 125 -10.21 1.68 28.16
C LEU A 125 -9.47 0.76 29.15
N ALA A 126 -10.20 -0.24 29.65
CA ALA A 126 -9.64 -1.29 30.49
C ALA A 126 -8.67 -2.18 29.71
N ASP A 127 -7.82 -2.90 30.44
CA ASP A 127 -6.91 -3.94 29.92
C ASP A 127 -5.86 -3.43 28.92
N PRO A 128 -4.90 -2.58 29.37
CA PRO A 128 -3.78 -2.19 28.54
C PRO A 128 -2.91 -3.41 28.19
N VAL A 129 -2.56 -3.54 26.92
CA VAL A 129 -1.66 -4.60 26.46
C VAL A 129 -0.23 -4.31 26.95
N PRO A 130 0.48 -5.27 27.59
CA PRO A 130 1.86 -5.08 28.01
C PRO A 130 2.78 -4.76 26.83
N GLU A 131 3.79 -3.92 27.03
CA GLU A 131 4.67 -3.46 25.96
C GLU A 131 5.43 -4.62 25.28
N GLU A 132 5.82 -5.64 26.04
CA GLU A 132 6.45 -6.86 25.51
C GLU A 132 5.55 -7.58 24.48
N VAL A 133 4.24 -7.65 24.77
CA VAL A 133 3.25 -8.25 23.86
C VAL A 133 3.05 -7.36 22.62
N LYS A 134 3.06 -6.04 22.77
CA LYS A 134 2.99 -5.13 21.61
C LYS A 134 4.19 -5.28 20.69
N GLU A 135 5.38 -5.44 21.26
CA GLU A 135 6.61 -5.65 20.50
C GLU A 135 6.59 -6.99 19.76
N GLU A 136 6.18 -8.06 20.44
CA GLU A 136 6.01 -9.39 19.83
C GLU A 136 5.03 -9.34 18.64
N ARG A 137 3.86 -8.73 18.85
CA ARG A 137 2.83 -8.58 17.82
C ARG A 137 3.33 -7.73 16.65
N PHE A 138 4.02 -6.63 16.92
CA PHE A 138 4.64 -5.80 15.89
C PHE A 138 5.61 -6.61 15.03
N HIS A 139 6.49 -7.40 15.64
CA HIS A 139 7.44 -8.23 14.89
C HIS A 139 6.74 -9.32 14.05
N ARG A 140 5.77 -10.04 14.63
CA ARG A 140 4.98 -11.05 13.91
C ARG A 140 4.24 -10.44 12.73
N PHE A 141 3.61 -9.29 12.93
CA PHE A 141 2.92 -8.53 11.87
C PHE A 141 3.89 -8.15 10.75
N MET A 142 5.02 -7.53 11.09
CA MET A 142 5.99 -7.04 10.11
C MET A 142 6.63 -8.19 9.33
N GLN A 143 6.88 -9.33 9.97
CA GLN A 143 7.38 -10.53 9.33
C GLN A 143 6.39 -11.08 8.29
N LEU A 144 5.11 -11.18 8.65
CA LEU A 144 4.06 -11.61 7.72
C LEU A 144 3.93 -10.61 6.55
N GLN A 145 3.88 -9.32 6.84
CA GLN A 145 3.79 -8.30 5.81
C GLN A 145 4.99 -8.34 4.85
N GLN A 146 6.19 -8.60 5.35
CA GLN A 146 7.38 -8.74 4.51
C GLN A 146 7.22 -9.89 3.51
N GLN A 147 6.63 -11.02 3.93
CA GLN A 147 6.35 -12.15 3.05
C GLN A 147 5.29 -11.79 2.00
N ILE A 148 4.20 -11.14 2.41
CA ILE A 148 3.13 -10.69 1.51
C ILE A 148 3.67 -9.70 0.48
N SER A 149 4.40 -8.67 0.91
CA SER A 149 5.03 -7.71 0.02
C SER A 149 5.99 -8.42 -0.95
N ALA A 150 6.83 -9.34 -0.48
CA ALA A 150 7.72 -10.09 -1.36
C ALA A 150 6.94 -10.87 -2.46
N GLN A 151 5.85 -11.54 -2.10
CA GLN A 151 5.00 -12.25 -3.06
C GLN A 151 4.36 -11.28 -4.06
N ARG A 152 3.78 -10.18 -3.58
CA ARG A 152 3.16 -9.15 -4.44
C ARG A 152 4.16 -8.54 -5.42
N LEU A 153 5.40 -8.34 -4.98
CA LEU A 153 6.48 -7.83 -5.83
C LEU A 153 6.88 -8.84 -6.90
N GLN A 154 6.90 -10.14 -6.58
CA GLN A 154 7.16 -11.22 -7.54
C GLN A 154 6.07 -11.33 -8.61
N ASP A 155 4.80 -11.15 -8.25
CA ASP A 155 3.67 -11.16 -9.19
C ASP A 155 3.75 -10.06 -10.26
N LYS A 156 4.60 -9.03 -10.06
CA LYS A 156 4.86 -7.96 -11.04
C LYS A 156 6.00 -8.27 -12.00
N ILE A 157 6.78 -9.34 -11.79
CA ILE A 157 7.85 -9.74 -12.72
C ILE A 157 7.21 -10.16 -14.05
N GLY A 158 7.79 -9.68 -15.16
CA GLY A 158 7.30 -9.90 -16.52
C GLY A 158 6.22 -8.92 -16.97
N ARG A 159 5.70 -8.07 -16.07
CA ARG A 159 4.73 -7.02 -16.43
C ARG A 159 5.43 -5.79 -16.99
N GLU A 160 4.72 -5.09 -17.87
CA GLU A 160 5.12 -3.79 -18.40
C GLU A 160 4.52 -2.69 -17.53
N VAL A 161 5.37 -1.83 -16.97
CA VAL A 161 4.98 -0.71 -16.12
C VAL A 161 5.48 0.60 -16.70
N LEU A 162 4.75 1.68 -16.44
CA LEU A 162 5.20 3.03 -16.77
C LEU A 162 6.12 3.54 -15.64
N VAL A 163 7.29 4.04 -16.03
CA VAL A 163 8.33 4.55 -15.15
C VAL A 163 8.62 6.00 -15.52
N LEU A 164 8.49 6.89 -14.54
CA LEU A 164 8.96 8.28 -14.66
C LEU A 164 10.45 8.30 -14.33
N ILE A 165 11.27 8.81 -15.25
CA ILE A 165 12.71 8.91 -15.07
C ILE A 165 13.02 10.09 -14.15
N ASP A 166 13.69 9.81 -13.02
CA ASP A 166 14.12 10.82 -12.06
C ASP A 166 15.61 11.17 -12.25
N GLU A 167 16.45 10.20 -12.61
CA GLU A 167 17.90 10.36 -12.79
C GLU A 167 18.41 9.57 -14.00
N VAL A 168 19.45 10.08 -14.66
CA VAL A 168 20.15 9.43 -15.78
C VAL A 168 21.64 9.67 -15.60
N ASP A 169 22.43 8.61 -15.64
CA ASP A 169 23.89 8.63 -15.59
C ASP A 169 24.51 7.77 -16.70
N GLU A 170 25.83 7.59 -16.66
CA GLU A 170 26.56 6.80 -17.66
C GLU A 170 26.27 5.28 -17.55
N GLU A 171 25.76 4.81 -16.41
CA GLU A 171 25.43 3.40 -16.16
C GLU A 171 23.97 3.07 -16.55
N GLY A 172 23.09 4.07 -16.62
CA GLY A 172 21.71 3.93 -17.10
C GLY A 172 20.77 5.00 -16.55
N ALA A 173 19.51 4.61 -16.31
CA ALA A 173 18.50 5.50 -15.75
C ALA A 173 17.85 4.92 -14.49
N ILE A 174 17.47 5.82 -13.57
CA ILE A 174 16.74 5.52 -12.35
C ILE A 174 15.41 6.27 -12.42
N GLY A 175 14.33 5.58 -12.11
CA GLY A 175 13.00 6.18 -12.07
C GLY A 175 12.09 5.50 -11.06
N ARG A 176 10.86 6.01 -10.96
CA ARG A 176 9.83 5.45 -10.10
C ARG A 176 8.65 4.98 -10.93
N SER A 177 8.10 3.83 -10.53
CA SER A 177 6.87 3.35 -11.16
C SER A 177 5.67 4.15 -10.64
N MET A 178 4.57 4.14 -11.40
CA MET A 178 3.29 4.70 -10.96
C MET A 178 2.79 4.15 -9.61
N ALA A 179 3.29 2.98 -9.19
CA ALA A 179 2.95 2.39 -7.91
C ALA A 179 3.79 2.95 -6.76
N ASP A 180 4.91 3.65 -7.00
CA ASP A 180 5.87 4.10 -5.98
C ASP A 180 5.68 5.60 -5.68
N ALA A 181 5.37 5.94 -4.43
CA ALA A 181 5.33 7.33 -3.97
C ALA A 181 6.75 7.91 -3.84
N PRO A 182 6.93 9.23 -4.04
CA PRO A 182 8.21 9.90 -3.85
C PRO A 182 8.78 9.62 -2.45
N GLU A 183 10.09 9.39 -2.35
CA GLU A 183 10.91 9.31 -1.12
C GLU A 183 10.59 8.16 -0.14
N ILE A 184 9.44 7.48 -0.29
CA ILE A 184 8.95 6.46 0.65
C ILE A 184 9.10 5.04 0.06
N ASP A 185 9.08 4.91 -1.27
CA ASP A 185 8.93 3.63 -1.97
C ASP A 185 10.12 3.24 -2.87
N GLY A 186 9.93 2.18 -3.66
CA GLY A 186 11.01 1.56 -4.44
C GLY A 186 11.40 2.29 -5.72
N ALA A 187 12.66 2.08 -6.14
CA ALA A 187 13.19 2.61 -7.40
C ALA A 187 13.28 1.53 -8.48
N VAL A 188 13.09 1.93 -9.73
CA VAL A 188 13.29 1.11 -10.93
C VAL A 188 14.60 1.54 -11.59
N TYR A 189 15.50 0.57 -11.76
CA TYR A 189 16.80 0.74 -12.40
C TYR A 189 16.74 0.18 -13.83
N LEU A 190 17.14 1.01 -14.79
CA LEU A 190 17.23 0.70 -16.22
C LEU A 190 18.69 0.73 -16.63
N ASN A 191 19.40 -0.38 -16.40
CA ASN A 191 20.82 -0.47 -16.70
C ASN A 191 21.06 -0.42 -18.22
N GLY A 192 21.99 0.43 -18.66
CA GLY A 192 22.33 0.60 -20.08
C GLY A 192 21.35 1.46 -20.89
N GLU A 193 20.27 1.96 -20.29
CA GLU A 193 19.31 2.86 -20.91
C GLU A 193 19.65 4.33 -20.61
N ALA A 194 20.74 4.82 -21.20
CA ALA A 194 21.14 6.24 -21.08
C ALA A 194 20.45 7.17 -22.12
N ASN A 195 19.73 6.59 -23.09
CA ASN A 195 19.00 7.34 -24.14
C ASN A 195 17.59 7.76 -23.69
N VAL A 196 17.46 8.23 -22.47
CA VAL A 196 16.24 8.79 -21.89
C VAL A 196 16.60 10.09 -21.15
N LYS A 197 15.63 10.94 -20.89
CA LYS A 197 15.82 12.18 -20.15
C LYS A 197 15.05 12.18 -18.85
N VAL A 198 15.56 12.89 -17.85
CA VAL A 198 14.81 13.17 -16.62
C VAL A 198 13.48 13.83 -16.97
N GLY A 199 12.39 13.29 -16.42
CA GLY A 199 11.01 13.68 -16.72
C GLY A 199 10.33 12.85 -17.81
N ASP A 200 11.05 12.00 -18.54
CA ASP A 200 10.44 11.08 -19.51
C ASP A 200 9.62 10.00 -18.79
N ILE A 201 8.50 9.60 -19.41
CA ILE A 201 7.74 8.43 -18.99
C ILE A 201 8.00 7.33 -20.01
N VAL A 202 8.62 6.24 -19.55
CA VAL A 202 8.97 5.10 -20.40
C VAL A 202 8.26 3.84 -19.97
N LYS A 203 7.93 2.99 -20.95
CA LYS A 203 7.38 1.66 -20.68
C LYS A 203 8.53 0.69 -20.43
N VAL A 204 8.49 0.02 -19.29
CA VAL A 204 9.57 -0.84 -18.81
C VAL A 204 9.00 -2.20 -18.46
N LYS A 205 9.62 -3.27 -18.95
CA LYS A 205 9.32 -4.62 -18.51
C LYS A 205 10.16 -4.95 -17.28
N ILE A 206 9.51 -5.32 -16.18
CA ILE A 206 10.21 -5.71 -14.95
C ILE A 206 10.81 -7.11 -15.13
N GLU A 207 12.13 -7.22 -15.12
CA GLU A 207 12.84 -8.49 -15.28
C GLU A 207 13.18 -9.14 -13.93
N LYS A 208 13.57 -8.33 -12.95
CA LYS A 208 13.99 -8.79 -11.62
C LYS A 208 13.57 -7.80 -10.55
N ARG A 209 13.28 -8.31 -9.36
CA ARG A 209 12.95 -7.46 -8.20
C ARG A 209 13.68 -7.95 -6.95
N ARG A 210 14.30 -7.01 -6.22
CA ARG A 210 15.03 -7.25 -4.97
C ARG A 210 14.57 -6.26 -3.90
N ARG A 211 13.82 -6.75 -2.90
CA ARG A 211 13.28 -5.98 -1.75
C ARG A 211 12.53 -4.69 -2.14
N VAL A 212 13.26 -3.61 -2.40
CA VAL A 212 12.75 -2.25 -2.68
C VAL A 212 13.24 -1.74 -4.05
N ARG A 213 13.94 -2.57 -4.83
CA ARG A 213 14.51 -2.23 -6.13
C ARG A 213 13.96 -3.13 -7.22
N SER A 214 13.66 -2.56 -8.37
CA SER A 214 13.24 -3.29 -9.56
C SER A 214 14.26 -3.07 -10.66
N LEU A 215 14.66 -4.11 -11.36
CA LEU A 215 15.45 -4.02 -12.58
C LEU A 215 14.52 -4.29 -13.76
N GLY A 216 14.58 -3.45 -14.77
CA GLY A 216 13.79 -3.63 -15.98
C GLY A 216 14.50 -3.10 -17.21
N SER A 217 13.93 -3.43 -18.36
CA SER A 217 14.40 -2.97 -19.66
C SER A 217 13.28 -2.26 -20.38
N LYS A 218 13.63 -1.23 -21.16
CA LYS A 218 12.68 -0.50 -21.98
C LYS A 218 12.06 -1.44 -23.02
N VAL A 219 10.76 -1.28 -23.27
CA VAL A 219 10.00 -2.01 -24.31
C VAL A 219 9.75 -1.11 -25.50
#